data_AF-A0A2M7TV69-F1
#
_entry.id   AF-A0A2M7TV69-F1
#
_cell.length_a   1.000
_cell.length_b   1.000
_cell.length_c   1.000
_cell.angle_alpha   90.00
_cell.angle_beta   90.00
_cell.angle_gamma   90.00
#
_symmetry.space_group_name_H-M   'P 1'
#
loop_
_entity.id
_entity.type
_entity.pdbx_description
1 polymer ?
#
loop_
_entity_poly.entity_id
_entity_poly.type
_entity_poly.pdbx_seq_one_letter_code
_entity_poly.pdbx_strand_id
1 'polypeptide(L)'
;MENLGIDLKLIIAQIVSFAIFYFIFRKFISAPLLKFLKKQKEDEELRAKLAEELEDRKSVLEEKDRKMNKERRVALDAALAQGKKDAEKVKNELIEDAKKQADAIILRGHDQIEEEKQKLYKEMRKKIAQVSVMLVEGALKDYLSIDAQKAITKNITNKLPKINVED
;
A
#
# COMPACT_ATOMS: atom_id res chain seq x y z
N MET A 1 -30.91 83.32 -81.85
CA MET A 1 -30.05 83.51 -80.66
C MET A 1 -31.00 83.58 -79.49
N GLU A 2 -31.11 82.45 -78.80
CA GLU A 2 -30.67 82.30 -77.41
C GLU A 2 -31.94 82.37 -76.55
N ASN A 3 -32.36 81.28 -75.95
CA ASN A 3 -31.60 80.64 -74.90
C ASN A 3 -31.52 79.13 -75.11
N LEU A 4 -30.37 78.56 -74.73
CA LEU A 4 -30.21 77.12 -74.55
C LEU A 4 -31.48 76.54 -73.92
N GLY A 5 -31.91 75.36 -74.37
CA GLY A 5 -33.02 74.55 -73.83
C GLY A 5 -32.79 74.13 -72.37
N ILE A 6 -32.58 75.14 -71.53
CA ILE A 6 -32.31 75.11 -70.12
C ILE A 6 -33.47 75.87 -69.50
N ASP A 7 -34.44 75.10 -69.04
CA ASP A 7 -35.49 75.64 -68.20
C ASP A 7 -34.89 75.84 -66.80
N LEU A 8 -34.58 77.09 -66.44
CA LEU A 8 -34.05 77.47 -65.13
C LEU A 8 -34.90 76.91 -63.98
N LYS A 9 -36.22 76.77 -64.18
CA LYS A 9 -37.12 76.16 -63.20
C LYS A 9 -36.85 74.66 -63.04
N LEU A 10 -36.57 73.95 -64.14
CA LEU A 10 -36.23 72.53 -64.12
C LEU A 10 -34.88 72.29 -63.42
N ILE A 11 -33.88 73.14 -63.67
CA ILE A 11 -32.58 73.06 -62.98
C ILE A 11 -32.75 73.29 -61.48
N ILE A 12 -33.51 74.30 -61.06
CA ILE A 12 -33.76 74.57 -59.64
C ILE A 12 -34.51 73.40 -58.99
N ALA A 13 -35.52 72.85 -59.65
CA ALA A 13 -36.25 71.68 -59.17
C ALA A 13 -35.35 70.42 -59.05
N GLN A 14 -34.43 70.23 -59.99
CA GLN A 14 -33.45 69.14 -59.96
C GLN A 14 -32.46 69.29 -58.80
N ILE A 15 -31.96 70.51 -58.56
CA ILE A 15 -31.06 70.82 -57.43
C ILE A 15 -31.77 70.56 -56.10
N VAL A 16 -33.01 71.03 -55.95
CA VAL A 16 -33.80 70.81 -54.72
C VAL A 16 -34.07 69.32 -54.51
N SER A 17 -34.44 68.58 -55.56
CA SER A 17 -34.66 67.13 -55.49
C SER A 17 -33.39 66.36 -55.14
N PHE A 18 -32.25 66.74 -55.73
CA PHE A 18 -30.95 66.16 -55.42
C PHE A 18 -30.51 66.49 -53.98
N ALA A 19 -30.75 67.72 -53.50
CA ALA A 19 -30.44 68.11 -52.13
C ALA A 19 -31.27 67.32 -51.11
N ILE A 20 -32.58 67.14 -51.35
CA ILE A 20 -33.45 66.31 -50.51
C ILE A 20 -32.96 64.86 -50.51
N PHE A 21 -32.67 64.29 -51.68
CA PHE A 21 -32.12 62.94 -51.81
C PHE A 21 -30.78 62.79 -51.07
N TYR A 22 -29.87 63.74 -51.24
CA TYR A 22 -28.57 63.75 -50.57
C TYR A 22 -28.70 63.78 -49.04
N PHE A 23 -29.62 64.60 -48.51
CA PHE A 23 -29.89 64.64 -47.06
C PHE A 23 -30.43 63.30 -46.55
N ILE A 24 -31.35 62.67 -47.28
CA ILE A 24 -31.87 61.35 -46.95
C ILE A 24 -30.76 60.31 -47.03
N PHE A 25 -29.99 60.27 -48.11
CA PHE A 25 -28.88 59.32 -48.30
C PHE A 25 -27.82 59.45 -47.21
N ARG A 26 -27.39 60.68 -46.91
CA ARG A 26 -26.39 60.97 -45.88
C ARG A 26 -26.86 60.57 -44.48
N LYS A 27 -28.16 60.65 -44.17
CA LYS A 27 -28.66 60.29 -42.85
C LYS A 27 -29.01 58.80 -42.74
N PHE A 28 -29.63 58.23 -43.78
CA PHE A 28 -30.21 56.90 -43.73
C PHE A 28 -29.31 55.78 -44.28
N ILE A 29 -28.33 56.06 -45.15
CA ILE A 29 -27.53 55.02 -45.80
C ILE A 29 -26.08 55.02 -45.33
N SER A 30 -25.41 56.17 -45.30
CA SER A 30 -23.97 56.23 -44.98
C SER A 30 -23.67 55.79 -43.54
N ALA A 31 -24.50 56.18 -42.57
CA ALA A 31 -24.33 55.83 -41.17
C ALA A 31 -24.49 54.31 -40.91
N PRO A 32 -25.58 53.63 -41.33
CA PRO A 32 -25.71 52.19 -41.12
C PRO A 32 -24.70 51.37 -41.92
N LEU A 33 -24.30 51.81 -43.12
CA LEU A 33 -23.29 51.10 -43.92
C LEU A 33 -21.92 51.12 -43.24
N LEU A 34 -21.47 52.29 -42.77
CA LEU A 34 -20.21 52.40 -42.02
C LEU A 34 -20.25 51.61 -40.72
N LYS A 35 -21.40 51.61 -40.02
CA LYS A 35 -21.58 50.81 -38.80
C LYS A 35 -21.47 49.31 -39.07
N PHE A 36 -22.04 48.83 -40.17
CA PHE A 36 -21.93 47.43 -40.58
C PHE A 36 -20.48 47.03 -40.91
N LEU A 37 -19.78 47.85 -41.69
CA LEU A 37 -18.36 47.61 -42.03
C LEU A 37 -17.47 47.62 -40.78
N LYS A 38 -17.69 48.57 -39.86
CA LYS A 38 -16.95 48.64 -38.60
C LYS A 38 -17.20 47.40 -37.74
N LYS A 39 -18.46 46.96 -37.64
CA LYS A 39 -18.83 45.76 -36.89
C LYS A 39 -18.16 44.51 -37.45
N GLN A 40 -18.15 44.33 -38.77
CA GLN A 40 -17.45 43.19 -39.39
C GLN A 40 -15.95 43.19 -39.06
N LYS A 41 -15.31 44.35 -39.14
CA LYS A 41 -13.88 44.47 -38.80
C LYS A 41 -13.63 44.17 -37.31
N GLU A 42 -14.47 44.68 -36.41
CA GLU A 42 -14.39 44.39 -34.97
C GLU A 42 -14.60 42.90 -34.66
N ASP A 43 -15.58 42.26 -35.33
CA ASP A 43 -15.85 40.82 -35.17
C ASP A 43 -14.68 39.97 -35.69
N GLU A 44 -14.03 40.34 -36.80
CA GLU A 44 -12.83 39.69 -37.31
C GLU A 44 -11.63 39.84 -36.37
N GLU A 45 -11.37 41.05 -35.88
CA GLU A 45 -10.29 41.31 -34.91
C GLU A 45 -10.52 40.54 -33.60
N LEU A 46 -11.76 40.46 -33.12
CA LEU A 46 -12.12 39.69 -31.93
C LEU A 46 -11.88 38.19 -32.15
N ARG A 47 -12.30 37.65 -33.31
CA ARG A 47 -12.08 36.23 -33.65
C ARG A 47 -10.60 35.89 -33.74
N ALA A 48 -9.79 36.76 -34.36
CA ALA A 48 -8.35 36.57 -34.45
C ALA A 48 -7.70 36.55 -33.05
N LYS A 49 -8.03 37.52 -32.19
CA LYS A 49 -7.54 37.56 -30.80
C LYS A 49 -7.96 36.33 -29.98
N LEU A 50 -9.20 35.90 -30.12
CA LEU A 50 -9.69 34.69 -29.44
C LEU A 50 -8.97 33.44 -29.93
N ALA A 51 -8.68 33.33 -31.23
CA ALA A 51 -7.94 32.20 -31.78
C ALA A 51 -6.51 32.15 -31.24
N GLU A 52 -5.81 33.29 -31.20
CA GLU A 52 -4.48 33.42 -30.62
C GLU A 52 -4.47 33.06 -29.12
N GLU A 53 -5.41 33.61 -28.34
CA GLU A 53 -5.51 33.30 -26.91
C GLU A 53 -5.82 31.81 -26.65
N LEU A 54 -6.63 31.18 -27.50
CA LEU A 54 -6.90 29.75 -27.41
C LEU A 54 -5.68 28.89 -27.73
N GLU A 55 -4.88 29.29 -28.72
CA GLU A 55 -3.63 28.60 -29.07
C GLU A 55 -2.59 28.72 -27.94
N ASP A 56 -2.43 29.92 -27.38
CA ASP A 56 -1.57 30.16 -26.22
C ASP A 56 -2.02 29.34 -25.02
N ARG A 57 -3.32 29.38 -24.67
CA ARG A 57 -3.85 28.58 -23.56
C ARG A 57 -3.66 27.08 -23.80
N LYS A 58 -3.82 26.61 -25.03
CA LYS A 58 -3.59 25.21 -25.40
C LYS A 58 -2.14 24.81 -25.21
N SER A 59 -1.19 25.62 -25.66
CA SER A 59 0.24 25.34 -25.50
C SER A 59 0.65 25.30 -24.02
N VAL A 60 0.14 26.23 -23.20
CA VAL A 60 0.37 26.27 -21.74
C VAL A 60 -0.22 25.04 -21.06
N LEU A 61 -1.43 24.63 -21.45
CA LEU A 61 -2.07 23.41 -20.92
C LEU A 61 -1.27 22.16 -21.29
N GLU A 62 -0.83 22.03 -22.54
CA GLU A 62 0.00 20.90 -22.98
C GLU A 62 1.33 20.85 -22.24
N GLU A 63 2.00 21.98 -22.02
CA GLU A 63 3.23 22.04 -21.24
C GLU A 63 2.99 21.63 -19.78
N LYS A 64 1.90 22.12 -19.17
CA LYS A 64 1.52 21.77 -17.81
C LYS A 64 1.21 20.27 -17.67
N ASP A 65 0.48 19.70 -18.63
CA ASP A 65 0.19 18.27 -18.65
C ASP A 65 1.46 17.43 -18.83
N ARG A 66 2.38 17.85 -19.69
CA ARG A 66 3.69 17.20 -19.84
C ARG A 66 4.49 17.24 -18.54
N LYS A 67 4.55 18.39 -17.87
CA LYS A 67 5.23 18.55 -16.57
C LYS A 67 4.59 17.66 -15.51
N MET A 68 3.27 17.71 -15.37
CA MET A 68 2.54 16.87 -14.41
C MET A 68 2.75 15.38 -14.66
N ASN A 69 2.72 14.93 -15.92
CA ASN A 69 2.96 13.54 -16.26
C ASN A 69 4.40 13.11 -15.94
N LYS A 70 5.39 13.99 -16.16
CA LYS A 70 6.79 13.75 -15.78
C LYS A 70 6.94 13.64 -14.26
N GLU A 71 6.35 14.56 -13.50
CA GLU A 71 6.37 14.53 -12.03
C GLU A 71 5.70 13.27 -11.48
N ARG A 72 4.54 12.88 -12.03
CA ARG A 72 3.86 11.64 -11.65
C ARG A 72 4.73 10.40 -11.90
N ARG A 73 5.43 10.33 -13.04
CA ARG A 73 6.36 9.23 -13.32
C ARG A 73 7.50 9.17 -12.31
N VAL A 74 8.15 10.30 -12.04
CA VAL A 74 9.24 10.38 -11.06
C VAL A 74 8.76 9.97 -9.66
N ALA A 75 7.58 10.44 -9.23
CA ALA A 75 6.99 10.07 -7.95
C ALA A 75 6.65 8.57 -7.88
N LEU A 76 6.12 8.00 -8.97
CA LEU A 76 5.82 6.57 -9.06
C LEU A 76 7.09 5.71 -8.99
N ASP A 77 8.13 6.10 -9.73
CA ASP A 77 9.42 5.40 -9.72
C ASP A 77 10.06 5.45 -8.32
N ALA A 78 10.00 6.61 -7.66
CA ALA A 78 10.48 6.77 -6.29
C ALA A 78 9.68 5.92 -5.30
N ALA A 79 8.35 5.89 -5.41
CA ALA A 79 7.49 5.06 -4.56
C ALA A 79 7.76 3.57 -4.75
N LEU A 80 7.97 3.12 -6.00
CA LEU A 80 8.32 1.74 -6.31
C LEU A 80 9.71 1.36 -5.78
N ALA A 81 10.68 2.24 -5.91
CA ALA A 81 12.02 2.02 -5.37
C ALA A 81 12.00 1.92 -3.83
N GLN A 82 11.28 2.82 -3.17
CA GLN A 82 11.10 2.80 -1.72
C GLN A 82 10.36 1.53 -1.27
N GLY A 83 9.26 1.17 -1.95
CA GLY A 83 8.52 -0.05 -1.66
C GLY A 83 9.35 -1.33 -1.80
N LYS A 84 10.23 -1.40 -2.80
CA LYS A 84 11.19 -2.52 -2.94
C LYS A 84 12.17 -2.59 -1.79
N LYS A 85 12.74 -1.44 -1.39
CA LYS A 85 13.68 -1.36 -0.27
C LYS A 85 13.03 -1.76 1.04
N ASP A 86 11.80 -1.32 1.29
CA ASP A 86 11.06 -1.68 2.50
C ASP A 86 10.68 -3.17 2.49
N ALA A 87 10.28 -3.72 1.34
CA ALA A 87 10.03 -5.14 1.20
C ALA A 87 11.29 -5.99 1.46
N GLU A 88 12.46 -5.57 0.96
CA GLU A 88 13.73 -6.24 1.26
C GLU A 88 14.08 -6.17 2.73
N LYS A 89 13.88 -5.01 3.37
CA LYS A 89 14.10 -4.84 4.81
C LYS A 89 13.21 -5.78 5.62
N VAL A 90 11.90 -5.78 5.36
CA VAL A 90 10.92 -6.64 6.05
C VAL A 90 11.26 -8.12 5.83
N LYS A 91 11.64 -8.50 4.60
CA LYS A 91 12.07 -9.87 4.31
C LYS A 91 13.29 -10.25 5.15
N ASN A 92 14.29 -9.39 5.24
CA ASN A 92 15.50 -9.68 6.01
C ASN A 92 15.20 -9.77 7.52
N GLU A 93 14.39 -8.86 8.06
CA GLU A 93 13.92 -8.91 9.45
C GLU A 93 13.16 -10.22 9.73
N LEU A 94 12.24 -10.62 8.85
CA LEU A 94 11.47 -11.86 9.00
C LEU A 94 12.37 -13.10 8.96
N ILE A 95 13.39 -13.12 8.09
CA ILE A 95 14.36 -14.22 8.02
C ILE A 95 15.20 -14.27 9.31
N GLU A 96 15.63 -13.12 9.82
CA GLU A 96 16.40 -13.05 11.07
C GLU A 96 15.57 -13.53 12.26
N ASP A 97 14.33 -13.07 12.38
CA ASP A 97 13.42 -13.50 13.44
C ASP A 97 13.08 -14.99 13.33
N ALA A 98 12.87 -15.50 12.12
CA ALA A 98 12.66 -16.94 11.89
C ALA A 98 13.87 -17.76 12.34
N LYS A 99 15.10 -17.30 12.07
CA LYS A 99 16.33 -17.96 12.56
C LYS A 99 16.41 -17.94 14.08
N LYS A 100 16.17 -16.79 14.72
CA LYS A 100 16.16 -16.68 16.19
C LYS A 100 15.13 -17.62 16.82
N GLN A 101 13.94 -17.70 16.23
CA GLN A 101 12.89 -18.61 16.69
C GLN A 101 13.30 -20.08 16.51
N ALA A 102 13.89 -20.44 15.37
CA ALA A 102 14.39 -21.78 15.13
C ALA A 102 15.47 -22.18 16.14
N ASP A 103 16.46 -21.31 16.38
CA ASP A 103 17.51 -21.54 17.38
C ASP A 103 16.92 -21.70 18.79
N ALA A 104 15.94 -20.87 19.15
CA ALA A 104 15.24 -20.97 20.43
C ALA A 104 14.41 -22.26 20.57
N ILE A 105 13.87 -22.80 19.48
CA ILE A 105 13.17 -24.09 19.46
C ILE A 105 14.17 -25.23 19.63
N ILE A 106 15.30 -25.18 18.93
CA ILE A 106 16.36 -26.19 19.03
C ILE A 106 16.92 -26.26 20.45
N LEU A 107 17.22 -25.11 21.05
CA LEU A 107 17.71 -25.04 22.43
C LEU A 107 16.70 -25.65 23.42
N ARG A 108 15.43 -25.24 23.32
CA ARG A 108 14.36 -25.81 24.15
C ARG A 108 14.20 -27.32 23.94
N GLY A 109 14.34 -27.80 22.71
CA GLY A 109 14.32 -29.22 22.40
C GLY A 109 15.47 -29.98 23.06
N HIS A 110 16.68 -29.42 23.08
CA HIS A 110 17.81 -30.00 23.81
C HIS A 110 17.56 -30.07 25.32
N ASP A 111 17.03 -29.01 25.91
CA ASP A 111 16.70 -28.97 27.34
C ASP A 111 15.64 -30.02 27.69
N GLN A 112 14.60 -30.15 26.86
CA GLN A 112 13.55 -31.17 27.02
C GLN A 112 14.10 -32.60 26.92
N ILE A 113 14.97 -32.87 25.94
CA ILE A 113 15.61 -34.18 25.78
C ILE A 113 16.44 -34.52 27.01
N GLU A 114 17.18 -33.57 27.58
CA GLU A 114 17.97 -33.82 28.77
C GLU A 114 17.07 -34.10 29.98
N GLU A 115 15.99 -33.34 30.16
CA GLU A 115 15.01 -33.60 31.22
C GLU A 115 14.36 -34.98 31.08
N GLU A 116 13.97 -35.37 29.85
CA GLU A 116 13.40 -36.69 29.56
C GLU A 116 14.39 -37.82 29.81
N LYS A 117 15.67 -37.67 29.44
CA LYS A 117 16.72 -38.64 29.78
C LYS A 117 16.83 -38.84 31.28
N GLN A 118 16.85 -37.76 32.06
CA GLN A 118 16.93 -37.85 33.53
C GLN A 118 15.72 -38.58 34.11
N LYS A 119 14.51 -38.32 33.59
CA LYS A 119 13.29 -39.05 33.97
C LYS A 119 13.39 -40.53 33.60
N LEU A 120 13.81 -40.85 32.38
CA LEU A 120 13.98 -42.22 31.90
C LEU A 120 15.00 -42.99 32.76
N TYR A 121 16.14 -42.40 33.10
CA TYR A 121 17.13 -43.04 33.97
C TYR A 121 16.57 -43.35 35.36
N LYS A 122 15.75 -42.45 35.94
CA LYS A 122 15.08 -42.71 37.22
C LYS A 122 14.08 -43.87 37.11
N GLU A 123 13.28 -43.89 36.05
CA GLU A 123 12.33 -44.99 35.80
C GLU A 123 13.03 -46.33 35.55
N MET A 124 14.11 -46.33 34.76
CA MET A 124 14.93 -47.53 34.53
C MET A 124 15.51 -48.06 35.83
N ARG A 125 16.09 -47.20 36.68
CA ARG A 125 16.61 -47.62 38.00
C ARG A 125 15.51 -48.25 38.86
N LYS A 126 14.32 -47.66 38.89
CA LYS A 126 13.16 -48.21 39.62
C LYS A 126 12.77 -49.59 39.08
N LYS A 127 12.71 -49.75 37.75
CA LYS A 127 12.37 -51.02 37.09
C LYS A 127 13.42 -52.10 37.36
N ILE A 128 14.71 -51.76 37.26
CA ILE A 128 15.81 -52.68 37.56
C ILE A 128 15.72 -53.14 39.02
N ALA A 129 15.56 -52.21 39.96
CA ALA A 129 15.41 -52.56 41.38
C ALA A 129 14.24 -53.53 41.61
N GLN A 130 13.09 -53.27 40.97
CA GLN A 130 11.92 -54.15 41.07
C GLN A 130 12.19 -55.55 40.49
N VAL A 131 12.83 -55.63 39.32
CA VAL A 131 13.19 -56.92 38.70
C VAL A 131 14.21 -57.67 39.56
N SER A 132 15.21 -56.98 40.11
CA SER A 132 16.19 -57.60 41.02
C SER A 132 15.54 -58.18 42.26
N VAL A 133 14.59 -57.47 42.87
CA VAL A 133 13.82 -57.99 44.02
C VAL A 133 13.02 -59.23 43.61
N MET A 134 12.29 -59.18 42.49
CA MET A 134 11.52 -60.35 42.00
C MET A 134 12.42 -61.55 41.70
N LEU A 135 13.61 -61.33 41.14
CA LEU A 135 14.57 -62.39 40.83
C LEU A 135 15.13 -63.03 42.11
N VAL A 136 15.46 -62.20 43.11
CA VAL A 136 15.90 -62.66 44.43
C VAL A 136 14.80 -63.42 45.14
N GLU A 137 13.56 -62.92 45.14
CA GLU A 137 12.39 -63.63 45.70
C GLU A 137 12.15 -64.99 45.03
N GLY A 138 12.23 -65.06 43.70
CA GLY A 138 12.08 -66.31 42.94
C GLY A 138 13.18 -67.32 43.26
N ALA A 139 14.45 -66.90 43.18
CA ALA A 139 15.60 -67.77 43.48
C ALA A 139 15.59 -68.24 44.95
N LEU A 140 15.23 -67.36 45.89
CA LEU A 140 15.10 -67.70 47.30
C LEU A 140 13.97 -68.72 47.52
N LYS A 141 12.81 -68.57 46.86
CA LYS A 141 11.68 -69.49 46.98
C LYS A 141 12.03 -70.92 46.57
N ASP A 142 12.86 -71.10 45.54
CA ASP A 142 13.24 -72.42 45.02
C ASP A 142 14.36 -73.09 45.82
N TYR A 143 15.17 -72.32 46.57
CA TYR A 143 16.36 -72.83 47.30
C TYR A 143 16.25 -72.76 48.84
N LEU A 144 15.19 -72.20 49.41
CA LEU A 144 15.02 -72.09 50.88
C LEU A 144 14.42 -73.36 51.49
N SER A 145 15.21 -74.04 52.32
CA SER A 145 14.72 -75.05 53.26
C SER A 145 13.95 -74.41 54.44
N ILE A 146 13.08 -75.17 55.10
CA ILE A 146 12.26 -74.72 56.25
C ILE A 146 13.13 -74.12 57.37
N ASP A 147 14.34 -74.64 57.57
CA ASP A 147 15.28 -74.16 58.60
C ASP A 147 15.95 -72.83 58.21
N ALA A 148 16.27 -72.66 56.93
CA ALA A 148 16.83 -71.39 56.42
C ALA A 148 15.78 -70.26 56.45
N GLN A 149 14.49 -70.57 56.22
CA GLN A 149 13.40 -69.61 56.43
C GLN A 149 13.33 -69.12 57.89
N LYS A 150 13.37 -70.04 58.86
CA LYS A 150 13.36 -69.69 60.30
C LYS A 150 14.57 -68.83 60.70
N ALA A 151 15.76 -69.13 60.16
CA ALA A 151 16.97 -68.37 60.44
C ALA A 151 16.95 -66.95 59.83
N ILE A 152 16.40 -66.80 58.62
CA ILE A 152 16.22 -65.49 57.97
C ILE A 152 15.17 -64.66 58.71
N THR A 153 14.01 -65.23 59.07
CA THR A 153 12.99 -64.52 59.84
C THR A 153 13.55 -64.05 61.18
N LYS A 154 14.30 -64.89 61.90
CA LYS A 154 14.95 -64.51 63.17
C LYS A 154 15.98 -63.38 62.99
N ASN A 155 16.76 -63.40 61.91
CA ASN A 155 17.75 -62.36 61.62
C ASN A 155 17.12 -61.03 61.16
N ILE A 156 16.03 -61.06 60.39
CA ILE A 156 15.28 -59.86 59.99
C ILE A 156 14.64 -59.23 61.23
N THR A 157 14.00 -60.01 62.09
CA THR A 157 13.42 -59.51 63.35
C THR A 157 14.47 -58.91 64.29
N ASN A 158 15.71 -59.42 64.30
CA ASN A 158 16.79 -58.86 65.11
C ASN A 158 17.47 -57.61 64.50
N LYS A 159 17.36 -57.40 63.18
CA LYS A 159 17.97 -56.25 62.47
C LYS A 159 16.98 -55.13 62.16
N LEU A 160 15.69 -55.32 62.41
CA LEU A 160 14.73 -54.21 62.38
C LEU A 160 15.04 -53.28 63.57
N PRO A 161 15.35 -52.00 63.33
CA PRO A 161 15.43 -51.03 64.41
C PRO A 161 14.06 -51.01 65.11
N LYS A 162 14.06 -51.13 66.44
CA LYS A 162 12.84 -50.93 67.24
C LYS A 162 12.30 -49.54 66.90
N ILE A 163 11.25 -49.49 66.09
CA ILE A 163 10.49 -48.27 65.91
C ILE A 163 9.75 -48.07 67.22
N ASN A 164 10.33 -47.26 68.11
CA ASN A 164 9.65 -46.74 69.28
C ASN A 164 8.58 -45.79 68.74
N VAL A 165 7.34 -46.26 68.69
CA VAL A 165 6.19 -45.38 68.54
C VAL A 165 5.86 -44.93 69.96
N GLU A 166 6.50 -43.84 70.38
CA GLU A 166 6.00 -43.00 71.48
C GLU A 166 5.09 -41.92 70.85
N ASP A 167 4.00 -41.63 71.57
CA ASP A 167 2.86 -40.77 71.21
C ASP A 167 3.21 -39.36 70.71
#